data_AF-A0A329QZT1-F1
#
_entry.id   AF-A0A329QZT1-F1
#
_cell.length_a   1.000
_cell.length_b   1.000
_cell.length_c   1.000
_cell.angle_alpha   90.00
_cell.angle_beta   90.00
_cell.angle_gamma   90.00
#
_symmetry.space_group_name_H-M   'P 1'
#
loop_
_entity.id
_entity.type
_entity.pdbx_description
1 polymer ?
#
loop_
_entity_poly.entity_id
_entity_poly.type
_entity_poly.pdbx_seq_one_letter_code
_entity_poly.pdbx_strand_id
1 'polypeptide(L)'
;MIAGSAGGHGERDVMWARIGVLLAAILVSLVITGAGQVSSAASGPEDPRAARAVAVLTGIEDGPIHDAVPEDFADVMGYRPEIVNRPDGAAHVVKPTGDCSTPFGATRYDFQRVCRTHDYGYDLLRYASKRDGELGPWARVAVDDLLGEDLRRRCEQVDGGAACRAVATAGEGIIKANSWRQGQGIPGREDAGPYVASGVLIAAAVVGPPVIGRLRRRAANAPFIAVGKQVAG
;
A
#
# COMPACT_ATOMS: atom_id res chain seq x y z
N MET A 1 -1.75 -24.81 -53.52
CA MET A 1 -0.48 -24.51 -52.81
C MET A 1 -0.78 -23.44 -51.77
N ILE A 2 -0.62 -23.77 -50.48
CA ILE A 2 -0.94 -22.90 -49.35
C ILE A 2 0.34 -22.13 -48.99
N ALA A 3 0.30 -20.80 -49.06
CA ALA A 3 1.38 -19.93 -48.64
C ALA A 3 1.48 -19.94 -47.10
N GLY A 4 2.58 -20.48 -46.59
CA GLY A 4 2.87 -20.60 -45.16
C GLY A 4 3.28 -19.28 -44.53
N SER A 5 2.68 -19.01 -43.37
CA SER A 5 2.91 -17.89 -42.46
C SER A 5 4.37 -17.79 -41.99
N ALA A 6 5.09 -16.76 -42.45
CA ALA A 6 6.43 -16.40 -41.97
C ALA A 6 6.42 -15.25 -40.93
N GLY A 7 5.24 -14.72 -40.57
CA GLY A 7 5.12 -13.55 -39.68
C GLY A 7 5.27 -13.83 -38.17
N GLY A 8 5.12 -15.09 -37.73
CA GLY A 8 4.90 -15.40 -36.31
C GLY A 8 6.12 -15.41 -35.39
N HIS A 9 7.36 -15.49 -35.90
CA HIS A 9 8.55 -15.58 -35.02
C HIS A 9 8.99 -14.20 -34.49
N GLY A 10 9.04 -13.18 -35.35
CA GLY A 10 9.51 -11.84 -34.94
C GLY A 10 8.57 -11.11 -33.97
N GLU A 11 7.24 -11.29 -34.07
CA GLU A 11 6.29 -10.69 -33.14
C GLU A 11 6.36 -11.30 -31.73
N ARG A 12 6.62 -12.61 -31.64
CA ARG A 12 6.78 -13.31 -30.36
C ARG A 12 8.04 -12.85 -29.63
N ASP A 13 9.16 -12.71 -30.33
CA ASP A 13 10.43 -12.27 -29.71
C ASP A 13 10.35 -10.82 -29.19
N VAL A 14 9.67 -9.94 -29.93
CA VAL A 14 9.42 -8.55 -29.50
C VAL A 14 8.48 -8.50 -28.30
N MET A 15 7.45 -9.35 -28.26
CA MET A 15 6.53 -9.45 -27.13
C MET A 15 7.26 -9.95 -25.86
N TRP A 16 8.07 -11.00 -25.97
CA TRP A 16 8.85 -11.52 -24.85
C TRP A 16 9.89 -10.53 -24.32
N ALA A 17 10.56 -9.78 -25.21
CA ALA A 17 11.48 -8.72 -24.79
C ALA A 17 10.76 -7.60 -24.02
N ARG A 18 9.54 -7.21 -24.43
CA ARG A 18 8.74 -6.22 -23.71
C ARG A 18 8.28 -6.72 -22.34
N ILE A 19 7.84 -7.96 -22.27
CA ILE A 19 7.48 -8.62 -21.00
C ILE A 19 8.71 -8.63 -20.09
N GLY A 20 9.88 -9.00 -20.59
CA GLY A 20 11.13 -9.01 -19.83
C GLY A 20 11.51 -7.64 -19.26
N VAL A 21 11.41 -6.57 -20.07
CA VAL A 21 11.69 -5.19 -19.61
C VAL A 21 10.69 -4.73 -18.55
N LEU A 22 9.39 -5.04 -18.72
CA LEU A 22 8.37 -4.70 -17.73
C LEU A 22 8.58 -5.45 -16.42
N LEU A 23 8.87 -6.74 -16.48
CA LEU A 23 9.18 -7.54 -15.28
C LEU A 23 10.42 -7.02 -14.56
N ALA A 24 11.48 -6.68 -15.30
CA ALA A 24 12.68 -6.09 -14.72
C ALA A 24 12.37 -4.73 -14.05
N ALA A 25 11.57 -3.87 -14.69
CA ALA A 25 11.15 -2.60 -14.11
C ALA A 25 10.34 -2.79 -12.83
N ILE A 26 9.40 -3.75 -12.80
CA ILE A 26 8.62 -4.09 -11.59
C ILE A 26 9.54 -4.57 -10.47
N LEU A 27 10.49 -5.47 -10.76
CA LEU A 27 11.43 -5.97 -9.75
C LEU A 27 12.29 -4.84 -9.17
N VAL A 28 12.81 -3.95 -10.01
CA VAL A 28 13.58 -2.77 -9.56
C VAL A 28 12.70 -1.81 -8.75
N SER A 29 11.46 -1.60 -9.16
CA SER A 29 10.48 -0.81 -8.39
C SER A 29 10.23 -1.37 -6.99
N LEU A 30 10.14 -2.69 -6.84
CA LEU A 30 10.01 -3.34 -5.53
C LEU A 30 11.24 -3.07 -4.66
N VAL A 31 12.45 -3.14 -5.22
CA VAL A 31 13.70 -2.84 -4.49
C VAL A 31 13.76 -1.38 -4.07
N ILE A 32 13.51 -0.43 -4.98
CA ILE A 32 13.59 1.02 -4.71
C ILE A 32 12.58 1.44 -3.63
N THR A 33 11.39 0.82 -3.62
CA THR A 33 10.34 1.13 -2.64
C THR A 33 10.44 0.32 -1.35
N GLY A 34 11.49 -0.49 -1.18
CA GLY A 34 11.71 -1.29 0.02
C GLY A 34 10.67 -2.39 0.23
N ALA A 35 10.03 -2.87 -0.83
CA ALA A 35 8.94 -3.83 -0.74
C ALA A 35 9.37 -5.19 -0.17
N GLY A 36 8.66 -5.63 0.86
CA GLY A 36 8.87 -6.93 1.49
C GLY A 36 10.16 -7.01 2.32
N GLN A 37 10.83 -5.89 2.55
CA GLN A 37 11.93 -5.83 3.51
C GLN A 37 11.34 -5.95 4.91
N VAL A 38 11.72 -6.99 5.65
CA VAL A 38 11.32 -7.13 7.04
C VAL A 38 12.04 -6.05 7.83
N SER A 39 11.31 -5.02 8.27
CA SER A 39 11.79 -4.17 9.35
C SER A 39 12.01 -5.09 10.53
N SER A 40 13.27 -5.29 10.90
CA SER A 40 13.58 -6.07 12.09
C SER A 40 12.91 -5.32 13.25
N ALA A 41 11.85 -5.90 13.82
CA ALA A 41 11.38 -5.46 15.13
C ALA A 41 12.62 -5.44 16.03
N ALA A 42 12.79 -4.34 16.77
CA ALA A 42 13.92 -4.20 17.70
C ALA A 42 14.15 -5.52 18.44
N SER A 43 15.39 -6.02 18.47
CA SER A 43 15.73 -7.37 18.95
C SER A 43 15.55 -7.58 20.47
N GLY A 44 14.83 -6.67 21.13
CA GLY A 44 14.50 -6.69 22.54
C GLY A 44 13.09 -7.21 22.82
N PRO A 45 12.69 -7.26 24.10
CA PRO A 45 11.34 -7.62 24.48
C PRO A 45 10.32 -6.60 23.95
N GLU A 46 9.17 -7.08 23.50
CA GLU A 46 8.03 -6.24 23.13
C GLU A 46 7.53 -5.41 24.33
N ASP A 47 7.03 -4.20 24.09
CA ASP A 47 6.38 -3.40 25.12
C ASP A 47 5.08 -4.11 25.58
N PRO A 48 5.02 -4.56 26.85
CA PRO A 48 3.90 -5.40 27.30
C PRO A 48 2.58 -4.63 27.40
N ARG A 49 2.62 -3.30 27.56
CA ARG A 49 1.41 -2.47 27.63
C ARG A 49 0.80 -2.35 26.24
N ALA A 50 1.64 -2.06 25.24
CA ALA A 50 1.22 -1.97 23.84
C ALA A 50 0.75 -3.33 23.31
N ALA A 51 1.47 -4.41 23.61
CA ALA A 51 1.08 -5.76 23.20
C ALA A 51 -0.31 -6.13 23.73
N ARG A 52 -0.56 -5.90 25.04
CA ARG A 52 -1.88 -6.13 25.64
C ARG A 52 -2.95 -5.22 25.03
N ALA A 53 -2.66 -3.94 24.83
CA ALA A 53 -3.58 -2.99 24.21
C ALA A 53 -4.03 -3.45 22.82
N VAL A 54 -3.08 -3.92 21.99
CA VAL A 54 -3.40 -4.48 20.66
C VAL A 54 -4.21 -5.76 20.80
N ALA A 55 -3.81 -6.69 21.68
CA ALA A 55 -4.49 -7.97 21.85
C ALA A 55 -5.95 -7.80 22.28
N VAL A 56 -6.23 -6.87 23.21
CA VAL A 56 -7.60 -6.56 23.64
C VAL A 56 -8.38 -5.82 22.54
N LEU A 57 -7.74 -4.87 21.85
CA LEU A 57 -8.37 -4.14 20.74
C LEU A 57 -8.84 -5.06 19.61
N THR A 58 -8.03 -6.07 19.27
CA THR A 58 -8.27 -6.99 18.15
C THR A 58 -9.01 -8.26 18.58
N GLY A 59 -9.34 -8.42 19.86
CA GLY A 59 -10.05 -9.58 20.39
C GLY A 59 -9.22 -10.86 20.48
N ILE A 60 -7.88 -10.75 20.44
CA ILE A 60 -6.97 -11.87 20.75
C ILE A 60 -7.01 -12.20 22.25
N GLU A 61 -7.12 -11.16 23.10
CA GLU A 61 -7.30 -11.28 24.55
C GLU A 61 -8.64 -10.65 24.94
N ASP A 62 -9.37 -11.31 25.84
CA ASP A 62 -10.57 -10.72 26.45
C ASP A 62 -10.18 -9.67 27.49
N GLY A 63 -10.86 -8.52 27.47
CA GLY A 63 -10.69 -7.54 28.52
C GLY A 63 -11.46 -6.24 28.30
N PRO A 64 -11.64 -5.45 29.37
CA PRO A 64 -12.15 -4.10 29.24
C PRO A 64 -11.18 -3.21 28.45
N ILE A 65 -11.62 -2.73 27.28
CA ILE A 65 -10.77 -1.89 26.41
C ILE A 65 -10.30 -0.60 27.10
N HIS A 66 -11.05 -0.09 28.07
CA HIS A 66 -10.66 1.10 28.84
C HIS A 66 -9.41 0.88 29.69
N ASP A 67 -9.26 -0.31 30.26
CA ASP A 67 -8.09 -0.68 31.07
C ASP A 67 -6.89 -1.10 30.19
N ALA A 68 -7.15 -1.37 28.91
CA ALA A 68 -6.12 -1.77 27.96
C ALA A 68 -5.37 -0.57 27.34
N VAL A 69 -5.89 0.66 27.47
CA VAL A 69 -5.18 1.87 27.02
C VAL A 69 -3.98 2.13 27.95
N PRO A 70 -2.74 2.25 27.44
CA PRO A 70 -1.60 2.57 28.29
C PRO A 70 -1.77 3.91 29.00
N GLU A 71 -1.51 3.96 30.31
CA GLU A 71 -1.72 5.16 31.14
C GLU A 71 -0.92 6.38 30.65
N ASP A 72 0.31 6.15 30.18
CA ASP A 72 1.24 7.14 29.63
C ASP A 72 1.05 7.38 28.13
N PHE A 73 0.04 6.77 27.48
CA PHE A 73 -0.18 6.91 26.04
C PHE A 73 -0.34 8.37 25.63
N ALA A 74 -1.10 9.15 26.39
CA ALA A 74 -1.35 10.55 26.07
C ALA A 74 -0.09 11.41 26.12
N ASP A 75 0.81 11.13 27.05
CA ASP A 75 2.07 11.84 27.21
C ASP A 75 3.05 11.47 26.09
N VAL A 76 3.08 10.20 25.70
CA VAL A 76 3.97 9.69 24.63
C VAL A 76 3.49 10.06 23.22
N MET A 77 2.17 10.03 22.99
CA MET A 77 1.56 10.23 21.68
C MET A 77 1.00 11.63 21.46
N GLY A 78 0.81 12.42 22.53
CA GLY A 78 0.37 13.81 22.46
C GLY A 78 -1.14 13.98 22.25
N TYR A 79 -1.94 12.93 22.45
CA TYR A 79 -3.40 12.99 22.40
C TYR A 79 -4.04 11.93 23.30
N ARG A 80 -5.25 12.17 23.78
CA ARG A 80 -6.06 11.16 24.49
C ARG A 80 -6.94 10.39 23.50
N PRO A 81 -6.87 9.06 23.43
CA PRO A 81 -7.84 8.26 22.69
C PRO A 81 -9.25 8.46 23.24
N GLU A 82 -10.25 8.31 22.38
CA GLU A 82 -11.66 8.35 22.77
C GLU A 82 -12.23 6.94 22.85
N ILE A 83 -13.00 6.68 23.90
CA ILE A 83 -13.80 5.45 24.01
C ILE A 83 -15.17 5.74 23.41
N VAL A 84 -15.56 4.96 22.41
CA VAL A 84 -16.83 5.07 21.72
C VAL A 84 -17.58 3.75 21.77
N ASN A 85 -18.90 3.81 21.97
CA ASN A 85 -19.73 2.63 21.86
C ASN A 85 -20.07 2.36 20.39
N ARG A 86 -19.96 1.10 19.99
CA ARG A 86 -20.46 0.61 18.70
C ARG A 86 -21.98 0.38 18.82
N PRO A 87 -22.73 0.34 17.69
CA PRO A 87 -24.17 0.04 17.73
C PRO A 87 -24.57 -1.28 18.39
N ASP A 88 -23.65 -2.25 18.48
CA ASP A 88 -23.85 -3.52 19.19
C ASP A 88 -23.60 -3.42 20.71
N GLY A 89 -23.27 -2.22 21.22
CA GLY A 89 -22.99 -1.95 22.62
C GLY A 89 -21.53 -2.21 23.04
N ALA A 90 -20.69 -2.75 22.16
CA ALA A 90 -19.28 -2.96 22.47
C ALA A 90 -18.51 -1.63 22.50
N ALA A 91 -17.66 -1.43 23.51
CA ALA A 91 -16.76 -0.28 23.56
C ALA A 91 -15.59 -0.47 22.59
N HIS A 92 -15.20 0.62 21.91
CA HIS A 92 -14.07 0.71 20.99
C HIS A 92 -13.22 1.93 21.35
N VAL A 93 -11.94 1.90 20.99
CA VAL A 93 -11.04 3.03 21.17
C VAL A 93 -10.66 3.59 19.82
N VAL A 94 -10.76 4.91 19.69
CA VAL A 94 -10.52 5.62 18.43
C VAL A 94 -9.52 6.76 18.62
N LYS A 95 -8.82 7.10 17.54
CA LYS A 95 -8.10 8.36 17.41
C LYS A 95 -9.07 9.49 17.07
N PRO A 96 -9.25 10.51 17.93
CA PRO A 96 -10.27 11.56 17.72
C PRO A 96 -10.09 12.33 16.41
N THR A 97 -8.82 12.59 16.07
CA THR A 97 -8.41 13.36 14.88
C THR A 97 -8.06 12.47 13.68
N GLY A 98 -8.30 11.16 13.78
CA GLY A 98 -8.06 10.23 12.69
C GLY A 98 -9.03 10.48 11.53
N ASP A 99 -8.61 10.09 10.34
CA ASP A 99 -9.38 10.29 9.11
C ASP A 99 -9.25 9.09 8.17
N CYS A 100 -10.30 8.81 7.40
CA CYS A 100 -10.24 7.81 6.35
C CYS A 100 -9.41 8.33 5.17
N SER A 101 -8.09 8.21 5.28
CA SER A 101 -7.15 8.48 4.19
C SER A 101 -7.17 7.36 3.14
N THR A 102 -8.36 7.02 2.64
CA THR A 102 -8.51 6.06 1.54
C THR A 102 -8.44 6.80 0.21
N PRO A 103 -8.00 6.16 -0.90
CA PRO A 103 -8.05 6.79 -2.23
C PRO A 103 -9.48 7.14 -2.66
N PHE A 104 -10.50 6.61 -1.97
CA PHE A 104 -11.91 6.84 -2.25
C PHE A 104 -12.49 8.01 -1.44
N GLY A 105 -11.69 8.66 -0.59
CA GLY A 105 -12.11 9.76 0.27
C GLY A 105 -13.23 9.37 1.25
N ALA A 106 -13.99 10.37 1.72
CA ALA A 106 -15.19 10.14 2.48
C ALA A 106 -16.21 9.36 1.64
N THR A 107 -16.54 8.14 2.05
CA THR A 107 -17.53 7.32 1.36
C THR A 107 -18.92 7.58 1.92
N ARG A 108 -19.95 7.29 1.12
CA ARG A 108 -21.35 7.33 1.59
C ARG A 108 -21.68 6.29 2.68
N TYR A 109 -20.76 5.36 2.95
CA TYR A 109 -20.94 4.27 3.93
C TYR A 109 -20.42 4.63 5.32
N ASP A 110 -19.84 5.84 5.48
CA ASP A 110 -19.37 6.37 6.76
C ASP A 110 -18.44 5.38 7.49
N PHE A 111 -17.28 5.15 6.89
CA PHE A 111 -16.21 4.32 7.47
C PHE A 111 -15.36 5.09 8.49
N GLN A 112 -15.68 6.35 8.80
CA GLN A 112 -14.82 7.24 9.58
C GLN A 112 -14.41 6.63 10.92
N ARG A 113 -15.38 6.05 11.63
CA ARG A 113 -15.14 5.40 12.93
C ARG A 113 -14.18 4.21 12.78
N VAL A 114 -14.36 3.41 11.75
CA VAL A 114 -13.53 2.22 11.46
C VAL A 114 -12.08 2.63 11.20
N CYS A 115 -11.87 3.66 10.37
CA CYS A 115 -10.53 4.19 10.12
C CYS A 115 -9.88 4.78 11.39
N ARG A 116 -10.65 5.48 12.23
CA ARG A 116 -10.12 6.02 13.48
C ARG A 116 -9.73 4.95 14.50
N THR A 117 -10.41 3.80 14.52
CA THR A 117 -9.99 2.63 15.31
C THR A 117 -8.68 2.07 14.77
N HIS A 118 -8.56 1.93 13.45
CA HIS A 118 -7.33 1.46 12.79
C HIS A 118 -6.14 2.39 13.06
N ASP A 119 -6.35 3.70 12.95
CA ASP A 119 -5.34 4.71 13.28
C ASP A 119 -4.86 4.59 14.73
N TYR A 120 -5.76 4.32 15.68
CA TYR A 120 -5.39 4.07 17.07
C TYR A 120 -4.54 2.80 17.21
N GLY A 121 -4.92 1.71 16.54
CA GLY A 121 -4.12 0.49 16.52
C GLY A 121 -2.70 0.71 15.96
N TYR A 122 -2.57 1.52 14.91
CA TYR A 122 -1.26 1.92 14.37
C TYR A 122 -0.47 2.82 15.33
N ASP A 123 -1.15 3.70 16.05
CA ASP A 123 -0.53 4.54 17.07
C ASP A 123 -0.06 3.73 18.29
N LEU A 124 -0.66 2.58 18.60
CA LEU A 124 -0.12 1.62 19.57
C LEU A 124 1.23 1.02 19.12
N LEU A 125 1.39 0.71 17.83
CA LEU A 125 2.67 0.24 17.29
C LEU A 125 3.76 1.32 17.40
N ARG A 126 3.40 2.58 17.10
CA ARG A 126 4.31 3.72 17.24
C ARG A 126 4.64 4.04 18.69
N TYR A 127 3.66 3.91 19.59
CA TYR A 127 3.85 4.04 21.02
C TYR A 127 4.90 3.03 21.51
N ALA A 128 4.75 1.76 21.14
CA ALA A 128 5.69 0.70 21.49
C ALA A 128 7.13 1.00 21.04
N SER A 129 7.28 1.51 19.81
CA SER A 129 8.57 1.94 19.26
C SER A 129 9.19 3.11 20.02
N LYS A 130 8.40 4.12 20.40
CA LYS A 130 8.87 5.24 21.24
C LYS A 130 9.29 4.81 22.65
N ARG A 131 8.90 3.61 23.08
CA ARG A 131 9.24 3.01 24.38
C ARG A 131 10.36 1.97 24.27
N ASP A 132 11.02 1.88 23.11
CA ASP A 132 12.08 0.92 22.80
C ASP A 132 11.65 -0.56 22.87
N GLY A 133 10.34 -0.84 22.75
CA GLY A 133 9.75 -2.17 22.83
C GLY A 133 8.86 -2.47 21.63
N GLU A 134 9.41 -2.40 20.41
CA GLU A 134 8.65 -2.62 19.17
C GLU A 134 7.90 -3.96 19.18
N LEU A 135 6.65 -3.95 18.72
CA LEU A 135 5.86 -5.17 18.58
C LEU A 135 6.24 -5.90 17.29
N GLY A 136 6.16 -7.24 17.32
CA GLY A 136 6.36 -8.08 16.16
C GLY A 136 5.26 -7.92 15.10
N PRO A 137 5.46 -8.53 13.91
CA PRO A 137 4.52 -8.47 12.77
C PRO A 137 3.08 -8.83 13.10
N TRP A 138 2.87 -9.67 14.12
CA TRP A 138 1.55 -10.11 14.57
C TRP A 138 0.63 -8.93 14.89
N ALA A 139 1.17 -7.87 15.50
CA ALA A 139 0.37 -6.77 16.02
C ALA A 139 -0.24 -5.94 14.87
N ARG A 140 0.57 -5.65 13.84
CA ARG A 140 0.08 -4.95 12.65
C ARG A 140 -0.90 -5.77 11.84
N VAL A 141 -0.63 -7.06 11.68
CA VAL A 141 -1.55 -7.99 10.99
C VAL A 141 -2.90 -8.02 11.71
N ALA A 142 -2.91 -8.14 13.03
CA ALA A 142 -4.14 -8.15 13.81
C ALA A 142 -4.94 -6.83 13.70
N VAL A 143 -4.25 -5.68 13.70
CA VAL A 143 -4.90 -4.37 13.51
C VAL A 143 -5.49 -4.23 12.10
N ASP A 144 -4.78 -4.70 11.07
CA ASP A 144 -5.27 -4.67 9.69
C ASP A 144 -6.43 -5.66 9.46
N ASP A 145 -6.44 -6.80 10.15
CA ASP A 145 -7.54 -7.77 10.12
C ASP A 145 -8.79 -7.20 10.80
N LEU A 146 -8.64 -6.55 11.96
CA LEU A 146 -9.72 -5.85 12.65
C LEU A 146 -10.37 -4.79 11.75
N LEU A 147 -9.56 -4.02 11.00
CA LEU A 147 -10.09 -3.06 10.03
C LEU A 147 -10.99 -3.75 8.98
N GLY A 148 -10.52 -4.84 8.38
CA GLY A 148 -11.28 -5.58 7.38
C GLY A 148 -12.61 -6.12 7.92
N GLU A 149 -12.62 -6.59 9.17
CA GLU A 149 -13.84 -7.00 9.86
C GLU A 149 -14.79 -5.85 10.14
N ASP A 150 -14.29 -4.74 10.68
CA ASP A 150 -15.08 -3.56 11.00
C ASP A 150 -15.70 -2.93 9.75
N LEU A 151 -14.98 -2.91 8.62
CA LEU A 151 -15.51 -2.45 7.33
C LEU A 151 -16.66 -3.34 6.85
N ARG A 152 -16.51 -4.67 6.94
CA ARG A 152 -17.56 -5.62 6.57
C ARG A 152 -18.80 -5.47 7.47
N ARG A 153 -18.60 -5.40 8.78
CA ARG A 153 -19.69 -5.16 9.76
C ARG A 153 -20.39 -3.83 9.51
N ARG A 154 -19.65 -2.77 9.16
CA ARG A 154 -20.26 -1.48 8.79
C ARG A 154 -21.13 -1.61 7.55
N CYS A 155 -20.68 -2.35 6.53
CA CYS A 155 -21.47 -2.58 5.33
C CYS A 155 -22.79 -3.32 5.59
N GLU A 156 -22.81 -4.23 6.56
CA GLU A 156 -24.04 -4.90 7.02
C GLU A 156 -24.95 -3.92 7.75
N GLN A 157 -24.42 -3.09 8.65
CA GLN A 157 -25.20 -2.12 9.43
C GLN A 157 -25.90 -1.04 8.58
N VAL A 158 -25.33 -0.68 7.42
CA VAL A 158 -25.89 0.34 6.52
C VAL A 158 -26.65 -0.26 5.33
N ASP A 159 -26.85 -1.57 5.31
CA ASP A 159 -27.44 -2.30 4.19
C ASP A 159 -26.79 -1.94 2.83
N GLY A 160 -25.47 -1.70 2.84
CA GLY A 160 -24.73 -1.14 1.70
C GLY A 160 -24.51 -2.10 0.53
N GLY A 161 -24.92 -3.37 0.69
CA GLY A 161 -24.89 -4.41 -0.33
C GLY A 161 -23.50 -4.68 -0.94
N ALA A 162 -23.50 -5.18 -2.17
CA ALA A 162 -22.28 -5.57 -2.88
C ALA A 162 -21.32 -4.38 -3.12
N ALA A 163 -21.87 -3.18 -3.35
CA ALA A 163 -21.07 -1.98 -3.60
C ALA A 163 -20.26 -1.56 -2.37
N CYS A 164 -20.84 -1.62 -1.17
CA CYS A 164 -20.11 -1.35 0.06
C CYS A 164 -19.00 -2.39 0.28
N ARG A 165 -19.31 -3.68 0.12
CA ARG A 165 -18.33 -4.77 0.26
C ARG A 165 -17.16 -4.63 -0.70
N ALA A 166 -17.41 -4.23 -1.95
CA ALA A 166 -16.35 -4.01 -2.93
C ALA A 166 -15.39 -2.89 -2.49
N VAL A 167 -15.91 -1.77 -1.98
CA VAL A 167 -15.09 -0.67 -1.47
C VAL A 167 -14.33 -1.11 -0.21
N ALA A 168 -14.98 -1.83 0.71
CA ALA A 168 -14.36 -2.37 1.91
C ALA A 168 -13.18 -3.31 1.58
N THR A 169 -13.39 -4.28 0.70
CA THR A 169 -12.36 -5.22 0.25
C THR A 169 -11.21 -4.52 -0.47
N ALA A 170 -11.50 -3.52 -1.31
CA ALA A 170 -10.46 -2.74 -1.96
C ALA A 170 -9.62 -1.95 -0.94
N GLY A 171 -10.26 -1.30 0.04
CA GLY A 171 -9.59 -0.55 1.11
C GLY A 171 -8.69 -1.44 1.96
N GLU A 172 -9.22 -2.57 2.44
CA GLU A 172 -8.47 -3.58 3.20
C GLU A 172 -7.26 -4.09 2.40
N GLY A 173 -7.47 -4.44 1.12
CA GLY A 173 -6.42 -4.96 0.25
C GLY A 173 -5.27 -3.97 0.03
N ILE A 174 -5.58 -2.68 -0.14
CA ILE A 174 -4.57 -1.62 -0.29
C ILE A 174 -3.72 -1.51 0.98
N ILE A 175 -4.36 -1.52 2.15
CA ILE A 175 -3.67 -1.41 3.44
C ILE A 175 -2.80 -2.64 3.67
N LYS A 176 -3.34 -3.85 3.53
CA LYS A 176 -2.58 -5.10 3.69
C LYS A 176 -1.40 -5.21 2.72
N ALA A 177 -1.58 -4.79 1.47
CA ALA A 177 -0.49 -4.74 0.50
C ALA A 177 0.60 -3.76 0.94
N ASN A 178 0.22 -2.59 1.45
CA ASN A 178 1.17 -1.61 1.97
C ASN A 178 1.89 -2.12 3.23
N SER A 179 1.16 -2.77 4.14
CA SER A 179 1.74 -3.38 5.34
C SER A 179 2.73 -4.49 5.00
N TRP A 180 2.38 -5.37 4.05
CA TRP A 180 3.31 -6.37 3.53
C TRP A 180 4.55 -5.73 2.92
N ARG A 181 4.36 -4.67 2.13
CA ARG A 181 5.46 -3.92 1.53
C ARG A 181 6.41 -3.37 2.59
N GLN A 182 5.88 -2.89 3.71
CA GLN A 182 6.63 -2.39 4.86
C GLN A 182 7.09 -3.50 5.84
N GLY A 183 7.05 -4.77 5.44
CA GLY A 183 7.50 -5.89 6.27
C GLY A 183 6.63 -6.13 7.52
N GLN A 184 5.40 -5.63 7.52
CA GLN A 184 4.46 -5.66 8.65
C GLN A 184 4.98 -4.94 9.92
N GLY A 185 6.02 -4.11 9.79
CA GLY A 185 6.59 -3.34 10.91
C GLY A 185 5.81 -2.06 11.24
N ILE A 186 6.42 -1.15 11.99
CA ILE A 186 5.77 0.10 12.39
C ILE A 186 5.43 0.96 11.15
N PRO A 187 4.21 1.51 11.05
CA PRO A 187 3.84 2.33 9.91
C PRO A 187 4.62 3.67 9.91
N GLY A 188 5.61 3.77 9.01
CA GLY A 188 6.50 4.92 8.87
C GLY A 188 5.93 6.06 8.04
N ARG A 189 6.53 7.25 8.16
CA ARG A 189 6.35 8.33 7.17
C ARG A 189 7.14 7.99 5.93
N GLU A 190 6.51 8.14 4.79
CA GLU A 190 7.11 7.74 3.52
C GLU A 190 7.62 8.95 2.76
N ASP A 191 8.83 8.83 2.23
CA ASP A 191 9.34 9.79 1.24
C ASP A 191 8.68 9.50 -0.11
N ALA A 192 8.21 10.56 -0.79
CA ALA A 192 7.59 10.45 -2.10
C ALA A 192 8.62 10.12 -3.20
N GLY A 193 9.91 10.45 -2.99
CA GLY A 193 10.98 10.27 -3.96
C GLY A 193 11.08 8.87 -4.59
N PRO A 194 11.20 7.80 -3.78
CA PRO A 194 11.21 6.41 -4.27
C PRO A 194 10.00 6.03 -5.13
N TYR A 195 8.81 6.54 -4.82
CA TYR A 195 7.59 6.26 -5.59
C TYR A 195 7.55 6.99 -6.91
N VAL A 196 8.00 8.25 -6.94
CA VAL A 196 8.15 9.02 -8.17
C VAL A 196 9.14 8.32 -9.10
N ALA A 197 10.29 7.89 -8.58
CA ALA A 197 11.28 7.14 -9.34
C ALA A 197 10.71 5.82 -9.90
N SER A 198 9.99 5.06 -9.07
CA SER A 198 9.29 3.84 -9.49
C SER A 198 8.27 4.09 -10.60
N GLY A 199 7.45 5.15 -10.47
CA GLY A 199 6.46 5.53 -11.48
C GLY A 199 7.09 5.90 -12.82
N VAL A 200 8.18 6.69 -12.81
CA VAL A 200 8.94 7.04 -14.01
C VAL A 200 9.53 5.80 -14.67
N LEU A 201 10.11 4.88 -13.89
CA LEU A 201 10.70 3.64 -14.39
C LEU A 201 9.67 2.76 -15.10
N ILE A 202 8.51 2.52 -14.48
CA ILE A 202 7.43 1.71 -15.06
C ILE A 202 6.88 2.39 -16.32
N ALA A 203 6.62 3.71 -16.27
CA ALA A 203 6.16 4.45 -17.44
C ALA A 203 7.15 4.39 -18.61
N ALA A 204 8.45 4.52 -18.34
CA ALA A 204 9.50 4.37 -19.34
C ALA A 204 9.55 2.95 -19.93
N ALA A 205 9.34 1.91 -19.13
CA ALA A 205 9.29 0.53 -19.60
C ALA A 205 8.08 0.25 -20.51
N VAL A 206 6.93 0.89 -20.24
CA VAL A 206 5.71 0.80 -21.07
C VAL A 206 5.85 1.58 -22.38
N VAL A 207 6.36 2.82 -22.31
CA VAL A 207 6.37 3.77 -23.45
C VAL A 207 7.67 3.73 -24.27
N GLY A 208 8.78 3.30 -23.69
CA GLY A 208 10.10 3.29 -24.33
C GLY A 208 10.17 2.45 -25.62
N PRO A 209 9.74 1.17 -25.61
CA PRO A 209 9.79 0.31 -26.80
C PRO A 209 9.06 0.88 -28.04
N PRO A 210 7.83 1.44 -27.96
CA PRO A 210 7.18 2.02 -29.12
C PRO A 210 7.83 3.34 -29.60
N VAL A 211 8.40 4.15 -28.71
CA VAL A 211 9.09 5.40 -29.08
C VAL A 211 10.41 5.13 -29.79
N ILE A 212 11.25 4.25 -29.24
CA ILE A 212 12.53 3.84 -29.86
C ILE A 212 12.30 3.21 -31.22
N GLY A 213 11.26 2.36 -31.36
CA GLY A 213 10.89 1.76 -32.64
C GLY A 213 10.39 2.77 -33.69
N ARG A 214 9.76 3.88 -33.27
CA ARG A 214 9.37 4.98 -34.19
C ARG A 214 10.58 5.83 -34.59
N LEU A 215 11.47 6.14 -33.64
CA LEU A 215 12.70 6.90 -33.90
C LEU A 215 13.65 6.15 -34.84
N ARG A 216 13.86 4.84 -34.61
CA ARG A 216 14.67 3.99 -35.52
C ARG A 216 14.10 3.92 -36.93
N ARG A 217 12.77 3.81 -37.08
CA ARG A 217 12.11 3.83 -38.40
C ARG A 217 12.22 5.17 -39.09
N ARG A 218 12.13 6.28 -38.35
CA ARG A 218 12.35 7.63 -38.90
C ARG A 218 13.79 7.85 -39.34
N ALA A 219 14.77 7.37 -38.56
CA ALA A 219 16.19 7.44 -38.93
C ALA A 219 16.52 6.56 -40.14
N ALA A 220 15.92 5.37 -40.25
CA ALA A 220 16.10 4.48 -41.40
C ALA A 220 15.42 4.99 -42.68
N ASN A 221 14.33 5.75 -42.54
CA ASN A 221 13.59 6.34 -43.66
C ASN A 221 13.99 7.79 -43.97
N ALA A 222 15.02 8.32 -43.30
CA ALA A 222 15.52 9.66 -43.61
C ALA A 222 16.20 9.63 -45.00
N PRO A 223 15.76 10.45 -45.97
CA PRO A 223 16.37 10.46 -47.29
C PRO A 223 17.82 10.91 -47.16
N PHE A 224 18.75 10.13 -47.74
CA PHE A 224 20.12 10.57 -47.97
C PHE A 224 20.07 11.82 -48.85
N ILE A 225 20.25 13.01 -48.27
CA ILE A 225 20.44 14.23 -49.05
C ILE A 225 21.84 14.15 -49.65
N ALA A 226 21.92 13.65 -50.89
CA ALA A 226 23.11 13.81 -51.72
C ALA A 226 23.24 15.30 -52.04
N VAL A 227 24.17 15.99 -51.37
CA VAL A 227 24.55 17.36 -51.70
C VAL A 227 25.24 17.33 -53.07
N GLY A 228 24.46 17.57 -54.12
CA GLY A 228 24.95 17.74 -55.49
C GLY A 228 25.80 19.00 -55.59
N LYS A 229 27.09 18.81 -55.92
CA LYS A 229 28.03 19.90 -56.22
C LYS A 229 27.71 20.41 -57.63
N GLN A 230 27.03 21.55 -57.73
CA GLN A 230 26.94 22.32 -58.98
C GLN A 230 28.34 22.85 -59.31
N VAL A 231 28.97 22.30 -60.35
CA VAL A 231 30.15 22.90 -60.98
C VAL A 231 29.65 23.62 -62.23
N ALA A 232 29.75 24.94 -62.21
CA ALA A 232 29.51 25.80 -63.35
C ALA A 232 30.60 25.56 -64.41
N GLY A 233 30.18 25.51 -65.67
CA GLY A 233 31.01 25.54 -66.88
C GLY A 233 30.25 26.32 -67.95
#